data_AF-A0A564Q549-F1
#
_entry.id   AF-A0A564Q549-F1
#
_cell.length_a   1.000
_cell.length_b   1.000
_cell.length_c   1.000
_cell.angle_alpha   90.00
_cell.angle_beta   90.00
_cell.angle_gamma   90.00
#
_symmetry.space_group_name_H-M   'P 1'
#
loop_
_entity.id
_entity.type
_entity.pdbx_description
1 polymer ?
#
loop_
_entity_poly.entity_id
_entity_poly.type
_entity_poly.pdbx_seq_one_letter_code
_entity_poly.pdbx_strand_id
1 'polypeptide(L)'
;MIGQIKRVKDRYKGDLLSYRGVVGIGIGYKVINGRETDQLSIVISVERKLPLNELRENEILPREIGGVSTDIQEVGKIKALEVK
;
A
#
# COMPACT_ATOMS: atom_id res chain seq x y z
N MET A 1 11.52 -15.22 -3.44
CA MET A 1 11.01 -13.84 -3.58
C MET A 1 9.93 -13.49 -2.56
N ILE A 2 8.75 -14.14 -2.57
CA ILE A 2 7.61 -13.81 -1.69
C ILE A 2 7.97 -13.80 -0.20
N GLY A 3 8.80 -14.74 0.27
CA GLY A 3 9.22 -14.81 1.67
C GLY A 3 9.99 -13.58 2.17
N GLN A 4 10.78 -12.92 1.32
CA GLN A 4 11.47 -11.68 1.67
C GLN A 4 10.48 -10.53 1.80
N ILE A 5 9.58 -10.38 0.81
CA ILE A 5 8.56 -9.33 0.82
C ILE A 5 7.63 -9.47 2.01
N LYS A 6 7.26 -10.70 2.37
CA LYS A 6 6.46 -10.97 3.57
C LYS A 6 7.16 -10.49 4.84
N ARG A 7 8.45 -10.80 5.03
CA ARG A 7 9.22 -10.34 6.19
C ARG A 7 9.32 -8.82 6.25
N VAL A 8 9.56 -8.16 5.11
CA VAL A 8 9.61 -6.70 5.04
C VAL A 8 8.24 -6.11 5.38
N LYS A 9 7.16 -6.59 4.75
CA LYS A 9 5.78 -6.15 5.05
C LYS A 9 5.46 -6.31 6.53
N ASP A 10 5.75 -7.47 7.12
CA ASP A 10 5.42 -7.74 8.53
C ASP A 10 6.23 -6.85 9.48
N ARG A 11 7.50 -6.55 9.15
CA ARG A 11 8.35 -5.64 9.92
C ARG A 11 7.83 -4.20 9.93
N TYR A 12 7.36 -3.69 8.78
CA TYR A 12 6.89 -2.31 8.64
C TYR A 12 5.37 -2.16 8.77
N LYS A 13 4.65 -3.24 9.10
CA LYS A 13 3.18 -3.25 9.13
C LYS A 13 2.61 -2.18 10.06
N GLY A 14 3.15 -2.05 11.27
CA GLY A 14 2.67 -1.09 12.26
C GLY A 14 2.82 0.35 11.77
N ASP A 15 4.03 0.68 11.32
CA ASP A 15 4.35 2.01 10.80
C ASP A 15 3.49 2.38 9.60
N LEU A 16 3.33 1.46 8.64
CA LEU A 16 2.53 1.72 7.43
C LEU A 16 1.05 1.90 7.75
N LEU A 17 0.49 1.15 8.69
CA LEU A 17 -0.89 1.31 9.13
C LEU A 17 -1.11 2.59 9.96
N SER A 18 -0.04 3.21 10.46
CA SER A 18 -0.12 4.49 11.17
C SER A 18 -0.21 5.70 10.24
N TYR A 19 0.12 5.54 8.95
CA TYR A 19 -0.02 6.62 7.97
C TYR A 19 -1.48 6.98 7.77
N ARG A 20 -1.75 8.28 7.73
CA ARG A 20 -3.11 8.80 7.52
C ARG A 20 -3.65 8.33 6.16
N GLY A 21 -4.87 7.80 6.18
CA GLY A 21 -5.56 7.35 4.97
C GLY A 21 -5.15 5.95 4.49
N VAL A 22 -4.18 5.28 5.12
CA VAL A 22 -3.92 3.87 4.87
C VAL A 22 -5.02 3.03 5.51
N VAL A 23 -5.63 2.16 4.71
CA VAL A 23 -6.73 1.27 5.12
C VAL A 23 -6.35 -0.21 5.07
N GLY A 24 -5.22 -0.54 4.45
CA GLY A 24 -4.75 -1.94 4.38
C GLY A 24 -3.37 -2.08 3.76
N ILE A 25 -2.74 -3.22 4.01
CA ILE A 25 -1.47 -3.62 3.39
C ILE A 25 -1.52 -5.08 2.93
N GLY A 26 -0.91 -5.35 1.79
CA GLY A 26 -0.87 -6.66 1.15
C GLY A 26 0.43 -6.91 0.40
N ILE A 27 0.50 -8.05 -0.27
CA ILE A 27 1.57 -8.39 -1.22
C ILE A 27 0.87 -8.70 -2.53
N GLY A 28 1.31 -8.07 -3.60
CA GLY A 28 0.66 -8.24 -4.90
C GLY A 28 1.55 -7.74 -6.02
N TYR A 29 1.10 -8.02 -7.24
CA TYR A 29 1.72 -7.48 -8.44
C TYR A 29 1.37 -6.01 -8.58
N LYS A 30 2.38 -5.21 -8.94
CA LYS A 30 2.21 -3.77 -9.09
C LYS A 30 1.32 -3.48 -10.30
N VAL A 31 0.40 -2.55 -10.15
CA VAL A 31 -0.49 -2.11 -11.24
C VAL A 31 -0.03 -0.76 -11.77
N ILE A 32 0.20 -0.66 -13.08
CA ILE A 32 0.56 0.59 -13.77
C ILE A 32 -0.43 0.82 -14.90
N ASN A 33 -1.08 1.99 -14.92
CA ASN A 33 -2.08 2.35 -15.94
C ASN A 33 -3.19 1.28 -16.11
N GLY A 34 -3.65 0.69 -15.01
CA GLY A 34 -4.69 -0.35 -15.01
C GLY A 34 -4.22 -1.73 -15.47
N ARG A 35 -2.92 -1.93 -15.71
CA ARG A 35 -2.35 -3.22 -16.09
C ARG A 35 -1.49 -3.77 -14.96
N GLU A 36 -1.73 -5.00 -14.57
CA GLU A 36 -0.83 -5.75 -13.69
C GLU A 36 0.52 -5.93 -14.39
N THR A 37 1.59 -5.83 -13.61
CA THR A 37 2.97 -6.03 -14.05
C THR A 37 3.56 -7.26 -13.38
N ASP A 38 4.66 -7.80 -13.90
CA ASP A 38 5.36 -8.93 -13.26
C ASP A 38 6.18 -8.52 -12.01
N GLN A 39 6.07 -7.26 -11.59
CA GLN A 39 6.80 -6.73 -10.44
C GLN A 39 6.01 -6.96 -9.14
N LEU A 40 6.48 -7.91 -8.35
CA LEU A 40 5.93 -8.15 -7.01
C LEU A 40 6.31 -7.02 -6.03
N SER A 41 5.33 -6.52 -5.28
CA SER A 41 5.44 -5.32 -4.46
C SER A 41 4.63 -5.41 -3.17
N ILE A 42 4.91 -4.50 -2.23
CA ILE A 42 4.04 -4.27 -1.07
C ILE A 42 2.90 -3.37 -1.53
N VAL A 43 1.69 -3.92 -1.54
CA VAL A 43 0.49 -3.15 -1.90
C VAL A 43 0.00 -2.42 -0.66
N ILE A 44 -0.13 -1.09 -0.76
CA ILE A 44 -0.66 -0.22 0.29
C ILE A 44 -1.98 0.34 -0.22
N SER A 45 -3.06 -0.05 0.44
CA SER A 45 -4.40 0.42 0.13
C SER A 45 -4.68 1.70 0.91
N VAL A 46 -5.10 2.75 0.21
CA VAL A 46 -5.47 4.04 0.79
C VAL A 46 -6.93 4.39 0.48
N GLU A 47 -7.57 5.15 1.36
CA GLU A 47 -8.94 5.62 1.16
C GLU A 47 -9.04 6.56 -0.06
N ARG A 48 -8.07 7.46 -0.21
CA ARG A 48 -8.01 8.44 -1.30
C ARG A 48 -6.55 8.79 -1.62
N LYS A 49 -6.22 8.92 -2.90
CA LYS A 49 -4.97 9.53 -3.36
C LYS A 49 -5.11 11.04 -3.43
N LEU A 50 -4.20 11.73 -2.78
CA LEU A 50 -4.06 13.18 -2.89
C LEU A 50 -2.83 13.52 -3.75
N PRO A 51 -2.88 14.64 -4.49
CA PRO A 51 -1.69 15.20 -5.13
C PRO A 51 -0.57 15.48 -4.11
N LEU A 52 0.70 15.39 -4.54
CA LEU A 52 1.84 15.57 -3.63
C LEU A 52 1.89 16.95 -2.97
N ASN A 53 1.38 18.00 -3.63
CA ASN A 53 1.29 19.35 -3.07
C ASN A 53 0.20 19.50 -2.01
N GLU A 54 -0.71 18.53 -1.88
CA GLU A 54 -1.73 18.48 -0.83
C GLU A 54 -1.35 17.56 0.33
N LEU A 55 -0.24 16.82 0.20
CA LEU A 55 0.27 15.90 1.21
C LEU A 55 1.35 16.58 2.06
N ARG A 56 1.28 16.38 3.38
CA ARG A 56 2.41 16.69 4.26
C ARG A 56 3.52 15.65 4.06
N GLU A 57 4.77 16.00 4.37
CA GLU A 57 5.91 15.07 4.22
C GLU A 57 5.69 13.74 4.96
N ASN A 58 5.04 13.77 6.12
CA ASN A 58 4.72 12.59 6.91
C ASN A 58 3.48 11.81 6.40
N GLU A 59 2.78 12.29 5.38
CA GLU A 59 1.68 11.61 4.69
C GLU A 59 2.15 10.98 3.36
N ILE A 60 3.36 11.32 2.91
CA ILE A 60 3.95 10.75 1.69
C ILE A 60 4.49 9.35 2.00
N LEU A 61 3.88 8.34 1.40
CA LEU A 61 4.33 6.96 1.49
C LEU A 61 5.60 6.74 0.66
N PRO A 62 6.60 6.00 1.18
CA PRO A 62 7.81 5.71 0.45
C PRO A 62 7.54 4.79 -0.75
N ARG A 63 8.26 4.99 -1.86
CA ARG A 63 8.17 4.17 -3.08
C ARG A 63 8.87 2.81 -2.97
N GLU A 64 9.67 2.64 -1.93
CA GLU A 64 10.40 1.42 -1.61
C GLU A 64 10.56 1.31 -0.09
N ILE A 65 10.39 0.10 0.44
CA ILE A 65 10.55 -0.20 1.86
C ILE A 65 11.42 -1.45 1.96
N GLY A 66 12.55 -1.35 2.67
CA GLY A 66 13.45 -2.49 2.88
C GLY A 66 13.90 -3.19 1.59
N GLY A 67 14.14 -2.44 0.51
CA GLY A 67 14.52 -2.99 -0.79
C GLY A 67 13.37 -3.57 -1.61
N VAL A 68 12.11 -3.37 -1.19
CA VAL A 68 10.92 -3.85 -1.89
C VAL A 68 10.08 -2.67 -2.37
N SER A 69 9.75 -2.65 -3.66
CA SER A 69 8.90 -1.60 -4.22
C SER A 69 7.51 -1.61 -3.58
N THR A 70 6.92 -0.43 -3.42
CA THR A 70 5.53 -0.26 -2.99
C THR A 70 4.63 0.03 -4.19
N ASP A 71 3.37 -0.38 -4.04
CA ASP A 71 2.28 -0.04 -4.94
C ASP A 71 1.13 0.57 -4.14
N ILE A 72 0.78 1.81 -4.44
CA ILE A 72 -0.24 2.57 -3.68
C ILE A 72 -1.53 2.51 -4.47
N GLN A 73 -2.56 1.88 -3.91
CA GLN A 73 -3.86 1.68 -4.56
C GLN A 73 -4.96 2.41 -3.80
N GLU A 74 -5.75 3.22 -4.51
CA GLU A 74 -6.93 3.84 -3.93
C GLU A 74 -8.08 2.83 -3.98
N VAL A 75 -8.66 2.53 -2.81
CA VAL A 75 -9.75 1.55 -2.68
C VAL A 75 -11.03 2.15 -2.08
N GLY A 76 -11.01 3.42 -1.70
CA GLY A 76 -12.14 4.05 -1.00
C GLY A 76 -12.31 3.54 0.43
N LYS A 77 -13.52 3.72 0.98
CA LYS A 77 -13.86 3.25 2.33
C LYS A 77 -14.19 1.77 2.31
N ILE A 78 -13.36 0.97 2.98
CA ILE A 78 -13.64 -0.45 3.22
C ILE A 78 -14.72 -0.57 4.30
N LYS A 79 -15.78 -1.35 4.03
CA LYS A 79 -16.84 -1.70 4.99
C LYS A 79 -17.03 -3.20 5.01
N ALA A 80 -17.27 -3.75 6.21
CA ALA A 80 -17.68 -5.14 6.33
C ALA A 80 -19.04 -5.33 5.65
N LEU A 81 -19.16 -6.37 4.84
CA LEU A 81 -20.45 -6.80 4.31
C LEU A 81 -21.18 -7.55 5.42
N GLU A 82 -22.34 -7.03 5.83
CA GLU A 82 -23.24 -7.78 6.71
C GLU A 82 -23.96 -8.83 5.89
N VAL A 83 -23.70 -10.10 6.18
CA VAL A 83 -24.46 -11.22 5.62
C VAL A 83 -25.69 -11.41 6.50
N LYS A 84 -26.88 -11.16 5.94
CA LYS A 84 -28.16 -11.53 6.56
C LYS A 84 -28.51 -12.98 6.26
#